data_AF-A0A9E5LBC2-F1
#
_entry.id   AF-A0A9E5LBC2-F1
#
_cell.length_a   1.000
_cell.length_b   1.000
_cell.length_c   1.000
_cell.angle_alpha   90.00
_cell.angle_beta   90.00
_cell.angle_gamma   90.00
#
_symmetry.space_group_name_H-M   'P 1'
#
loop_
_entity.id
_entity.type
_entity.pdbx_description
1 polymer ?
#
loop_
_entity_poly.entity_id
_entity_poly.type
_entity_poly.pdbx_seq_one_letter_code
_entity_poly.pdbx_strand_id
1 'polypeptide(L)'
;MARHWWRDGTCLDLDANFETSRDNIRNAFGEKSAAEFMSYYSDTSVLFDCFDEPVMQNANPNLPAMMLAVMKRPNVIGKMRPVSTLEDGLAKQFSDPRLQQLFGRYATYVGGMPQTAPALLSLIWQAEAK
;
A
#
# COMPACT_ATOMS: atom_id res chain seq x y z
N MET A 1 5.98 5.01 14.85
CA MET A 1 4.96 4.09 15.41
C MET A 1 3.58 4.75 15.40
N ALA A 2 2.60 4.10 14.77
CA ALA A 2 1.19 4.50 14.71
C ALA A 2 0.31 3.40 15.31
N ARG A 3 -0.55 3.77 16.27
CA ARG A 3 -1.43 2.83 17.01
C ARG A 3 -2.87 2.93 16.54
N HIS A 4 -3.49 1.80 16.25
CA HIS A 4 -4.85 1.66 15.74
C HIS A 4 -5.72 0.85 16.68
N TRP A 5 -6.99 1.23 16.79
CA TRP A 5 -7.96 0.65 17.71
C TRP A 5 -9.29 0.35 17.00
N TRP A 6 -9.91 -0.75 17.38
CA TRP A 6 -11.26 -1.14 16.94
C TRP A 6 -12.21 -1.30 18.14
N ARG A 7 -13.52 -1.21 17.87
CA ARG A 7 -14.57 -1.25 18.90
C ARG A 7 -14.64 -2.59 19.65
N ASP A 8 -14.10 -3.64 19.06
CA ASP A 8 -14.02 -4.97 19.65
C ASP A 8 -12.86 -5.12 20.66
N GLY A 9 -12.06 -4.06 20.87
CA GLY A 9 -10.90 -4.05 21.75
C GLY A 9 -9.60 -4.46 21.06
N THR A 10 -9.64 -4.81 19.77
CA THR A 10 -8.43 -5.09 18.99
C THR A 10 -7.56 -3.84 18.89
N CYS A 11 -6.26 -4.03 19.07
CA CYS A 11 -5.26 -2.99 18.92
C CYS A 11 -4.14 -3.46 18.00
N LEU A 12 -3.68 -2.60 17.10
CA LEU A 12 -2.55 -2.85 16.23
C LEU A 12 -1.58 -1.67 16.27
N ASP A 13 -0.31 -1.99 16.44
CA ASP A 13 0.79 -1.05 16.30
C ASP A 13 1.53 -1.27 14.98
N LEU A 14 1.53 -0.26 14.12
CA LEU A 14 2.39 -0.20 12.94
C LEU A 14 3.65 0.60 13.26
N ASP A 15 4.79 0.02 12.92
CA ASP A 15 6.11 0.64 13.05
C ASP A 15 6.77 0.85 11.68
N ALA A 16 7.72 1.78 11.61
CA ALA A 16 8.53 1.97 10.41
C ALA A 16 9.34 0.70 10.09
N ASN A 17 9.72 -0.07 11.11
CA ASN A 17 10.31 -1.38 10.92
C ASN A 17 9.26 -2.41 10.43
N PHE A 18 9.51 -2.97 9.25
CA PHE A 18 8.64 -3.95 8.60
C PHE A 18 8.43 -5.22 9.45
N GLU A 19 9.50 -5.77 10.01
CA GLU A 19 9.46 -7.01 10.79
C GLU A 19 8.58 -6.85 12.03
N THR A 20 8.70 -5.70 12.69
CA THR A 20 7.89 -5.31 13.85
C THR A 20 6.42 -5.17 13.47
N SER A 21 6.12 -4.47 12.37
CA SER A 21 4.74 -4.36 11.86
C SER A 21 4.14 -5.72 11.49
N ARG A 22 4.90 -6.59 10.82
CA ARG A 22 4.48 -7.96 10.48
C ARG A 22 4.16 -8.76 11.74
N ASP A 23 5.03 -8.71 12.73
CA ASP A 23 4.86 -9.47 13.98
C ASP A 23 3.67 -8.95 14.79
N ASN A 24 3.45 -7.64 14.82
CA ASN A 24 2.26 -7.04 15.43
C ASN A 24 0.98 -7.45 14.71
N ILE A 25 0.96 -7.46 13.38
CA ILE A 25 -0.18 -7.93 12.59
C ILE A 25 -0.44 -9.42 12.86
N ARG A 26 0.61 -10.25 12.91
CA ARG A 26 0.50 -11.66 13.27
C ARG A 26 -0.14 -11.83 14.65
N ASN A 27 0.30 -11.06 15.64
CA ASN A 27 -0.20 -11.16 17.01
C ASN A 27 -1.66 -10.71 17.13
N ALA A 28 -2.07 -9.67 16.38
CA ALA A 28 -3.41 -9.10 16.44
C ALA A 28 -4.44 -9.81 15.53
N PHE A 29 -4.03 -10.32 14.37
CA PHE A 29 -4.92 -10.84 13.33
C PHE A 29 -4.57 -12.25 12.83
N GLY A 30 -3.43 -12.81 13.24
CA GLY A 30 -3.00 -14.17 12.93
C GLY A 30 -2.04 -14.28 11.75
N GLU A 31 -1.51 -15.50 11.55
CA GLU A 31 -0.48 -15.82 10.55
C GLU A 31 -0.90 -15.49 9.12
N LYS A 32 -2.17 -15.73 8.78
CA LYS A 32 -2.69 -15.44 7.44
C LYS A 32 -2.57 -13.95 7.11
N SER A 33 -3.00 -13.09 8.02
CA SER A 33 -2.92 -11.64 7.85
C SER A 33 -1.48 -11.13 7.76
N ALA A 34 -0.56 -11.75 8.49
CA ALA A 34 0.86 -11.44 8.38
C ALA A 34 1.41 -11.81 6.99
N ALA A 35 1.06 -12.98 6.45
CA ALA A 35 1.45 -13.39 5.10
C ALA A 35 0.86 -12.46 4.01
N GLU A 36 -0.41 -12.10 4.15
CA GLU A 36 -1.09 -11.13 3.28
C GLU A 36 -0.39 -9.76 3.31
N PHE A 37 0.03 -9.29 4.50
CA PHE A 37 0.80 -8.07 4.68
C PHE A 37 2.18 -8.13 4.03
N MET A 38 2.90 -9.25 4.14
CA MET A 38 4.20 -9.42 3.46
C MET A 38 4.06 -9.32 1.94
N SER A 39 3.04 -9.96 1.37
CA SER A 39 2.75 -9.85 -0.06
C SER A 39 2.36 -8.42 -0.45
N TYR A 40 1.55 -7.75 0.36
CA TYR A 40 1.15 -6.37 0.13
C TYR A 40 2.38 -5.45 0.12
N TYR A 41 3.24 -5.57 1.13
CA TYR A 41 4.46 -4.77 1.26
C TYR A 41 5.43 -4.98 0.08
N SER A 42 5.58 -6.22 -0.38
CA SER A 42 6.39 -6.53 -1.56
C SER A 42 5.84 -5.89 -2.83
N ASP A 43 4.52 -5.91 -3.01
CA ASP A 43 3.86 -5.29 -4.17
C ASP A 43 4.01 -3.76 -4.13
N THR A 44 3.76 -3.14 -2.97
CA THR A 44 3.86 -1.67 -2.83
C THR A 44 5.29 -1.17 -2.90
N SER A 45 6.28 -1.91 -2.40
CA SER A 45 7.70 -1.54 -2.50
C SER A 45 8.18 -1.50 -3.95
N VAL A 46 7.81 -2.53 -4.74
CA VAL A 46 8.16 -2.59 -6.16
C VAL A 46 7.53 -1.44 -6.95
N LEU A 47 6.29 -1.09 -6.62
CA LEU A 47 5.63 0.08 -7.19
C LEU A 47 6.39 1.34 -6.75
N PHE A 48 6.73 1.49 -5.47
CA PHE A 48 7.37 2.70 -4.93
C PHE A 48 8.67 2.97 -5.66
N ASP A 49 9.55 1.98 -5.74
CA ASP A 49 10.83 2.08 -6.44
C ASP A 49 10.67 2.41 -7.94
N CYS A 50 9.56 1.98 -8.55
CA CYS A 50 9.29 2.27 -9.96
C CYS A 50 8.86 3.73 -10.18
N PHE A 51 8.28 4.38 -9.18
CA PHE A 51 7.68 5.72 -9.31
C PHE A 51 8.40 6.80 -8.50
N ASP A 52 9.30 6.44 -7.57
CA ASP A 52 10.08 7.36 -6.75
C ASP A 52 10.82 8.40 -7.61
N GLU A 53 11.68 7.95 -8.52
CA GLU A 53 12.44 8.84 -9.40
C GLU A 53 11.56 9.62 -10.42
N PRO A 54 10.70 9.00 -11.24
CA PRO A 54 9.96 9.73 -12.28
C PRO A 54 8.81 10.60 -11.76
N VAL A 55 8.31 10.36 -10.55
CA VAL A 55 7.11 11.05 -10.01
C VAL A 55 7.41 11.75 -8.69
N MET A 56 8.03 11.10 -7.71
CA MET A 56 8.17 11.66 -6.35
C MET A 56 9.34 12.63 -6.22
N GLN A 57 10.46 12.36 -6.89
CA GLN A 57 11.67 13.20 -6.85
C GLN A 57 11.65 14.33 -7.90
N ASN A 58 10.63 14.38 -8.76
CA ASN A 58 10.48 15.38 -9.80
C ASN A 58 9.34 16.35 -9.49
N ALA A 59 9.66 17.64 -9.34
CA ALA A 59 8.68 18.70 -9.06
C ALA A 59 7.61 18.88 -10.15
N ASN A 60 7.86 18.36 -11.36
CA ASN A 60 6.89 18.25 -12.44
C ASN A 60 6.75 16.77 -12.83
N PRO A 61 5.62 16.11 -12.55
CA PRO A 61 5.41 14.70 -12.88
C PRO A 61 5.63 14.44 -14.38
N ASN A 62 6.61 13.60 -14.73
CA ASN A 62 6.94 13.31 -16.11
C ASN A 62 6.18 12.06 -16.61
N LEU A 63 4.98 12.28 -17.15
CA LEU A 63 4.12 11.22 -17.71
C LEU A 63 4.83 10.30 -18.72
N PRO A 64 5.62 10.81 -19.69
CA PRO A 64 6.43 9.97 -20.57
C PRO A 64 7.45 9.10 -19.83
N ALA A 65 8.16 9.65 -18.83
CA ALA A 65 9.13 8.90 -18.04
C ALA A 65 8.46 7.81 -17.18
N MET A 66 7.25 8.11 -16.66
CA MET A 66 6.42 7.15 -15.96
C MET A 66 6.00 5.99 -16.87
N MET A 67 5.52 6.27 -18.08
CA MET A 67 5.20 5.23 -19.08
C MET A 67 6.43 4.40 -19.44
N LEU A 68 7.59 5.03 -19.61
CA LEU A 68 8.84 4.33 -19.90
C LEU A 68 9.30 3.43 -18.74
N ALA A 69 9.15 3.88 -17.49
CA ALA A 69 9.47 3.10 -16.29
C ALA A 69 8.59 1.84 -16.20
N VAL A 70 7.28 1.99 -16.46
CA VAL A 70 6.34 0.87 -16.52
C VAL A 70 6.67 -0.10 -17.66
N MET A 71 6.99 0.40 -18.86
CA MET A 71 7.36 -0.45 -20.01
C MET A 71 8.66 -1.24 -19.76
N LYS A 72 9.62 -0.67 -19.03
CA LYS A 72 10.87 -1.35 -18.65
C LYS A 72 10.68 -2.42 -17.57
N ARG A 73 9.55 -2.41 -16.86
CA ARG A 73 9.24 -3.36 -15.78
C ARG A 73 7.85 -3.96 -15.96
N PRO A 74 7.64 -4.89 -16.91
CA PRO A 74 6.33 -5.43 -17.22
C PRO A 74 5.66 -6.17 -16.04
N ASN A 75 6.44 -6.65 -15.07
CA ASN A 75 5.95 -7.22 -13.81
C ASN A 75 5.25 -6.18 -12.90
N VAL A 76 5.46 -4.89 -13.11
CA VAL A 76 4.82 -3.78 -12.37
C VAL A 76 3.39 -3.54 -12.86
N ILE A 77 3.10 -3.81 -14.13
CA ILE A 77 1.77 -3.57 -14.73
C ILE A 77 0.67 -4.36 -14.00
N GLY A 78 0.93 -5.64 -13.69
CA GLY A 78 -0.01 -6.47 -12.94
C GLY A 78 -0.19 -6.00 -11.50
N LYS A 79 0.89 -5.54 -10.85
CA LYS A 79 0.88 -5.03 -9.47
C LYS A 79 0.17 -3.69 -9.34
N MET A 80 0.25 -2.85 -10.37
CA MET A 80 -0.49 -1.57 -10.44
C MET A 80 -2.00 -1.73 -10.45
N ARG A 81 -2.53 -2.91 -10.82
CA ARG A 81 -3.97 -3.19 -10.92
C ARG A 81 -4.76 -2.03 -11.58
N PRO A 82 -4.41 -1.64 -12.82
CA PRO A 82 -4.88 -0.40 -13.45
C PRO A 82 -6.40 -0.32 -13.69
N VAL A 83 -7.10 -1.44 -13.61
CA VAL A 83 -8.55 -1.58 -13.80
C VAL A 83 -9.29 -1.89 -12.48
N SER A 84 -8.66 -1.63 -11.33
CA SER A 84 -9.26 -1.89 -10.01
C SER A 84 -9.11 -0.68 -9.12
N THR A 85 -10.10 -0.46 -8.26
CA THR A 85 -9.99 0.56 -7.20
C THR A 85 -9.02 0.08 -6.11
N LEU A 86 -8.56 1.00 -5.25
CA LEU A 86 -7.78 0.61 -4.08
C LEU A 86 -8.60 -0.32 -3.17
N GLU A 87 -9.91 -0.07 -3.04
CA GLU A 87 -10.82 -0.90 -2.26
C GLU A 87 -10.85 -2.35 -2.78
N ASP A 88 -11.04 -2.54 -4.09
CA ASP A 88 -10.97 -3.87 -4.73
C ASP A 88 -9.59 -4.52 -4.54
N GLY A 89 -8.55 -3.69 -4.59
CA GLY A 89 -7.17 -4.12 -4.39
C GLY A 89 -6.97 -4.68 -2.98
N LEU A 90 -7.39 -3.93 -1.97
CA LEU A 90 -7.28 -4.32 -0.57
C LEU A 90 -8.18 -5.51 -0.23
N ALA A 91 -9.40 -5.57 -0.78
CA ALA A 91 -10.30 -6.70 -0.60
C ALA A 91 -9.73 -8.01 -1.18
N LYS A 92 -8.96 -7.94 -2.26
CA LYS A 92 -8.23 -9.09 -2.82
C LYS A 92 -6.96 -9.44 -2.03
N GLN A 93 -6.38 -8.47 -1.33
CA GLN A 93 -5.09 -8.62 -0.67
C GLN A 93 -5.23 -9.09 0.79
N PHE A 94 -6.23 -8.56 1.50
CA PHE A 94 -6.45 -8.83 2.91
C PHE A 94 -7.79 -9.51 3.08
N SER A 95 -7.82 -10.62 3.80
CA SER A 95 -9.08 -11.27 4.17
C SER A 95 -9.72 -10.67 5.42
N ASP A 96 -8.95 -10.02 6.28
CA ASP A 96 -9.49 -9.31 7.44
C ASP A 96 -9.98 -7.90 7.04
N PRO A 97 -11.28 -7.57 7.21
CA PRO A 97 -11.83 -6.28 6.82
C PRO A 97 -11.23 -5.10 7.60
N ARG A 98 -10.66 -5.33 8.79
CA ARG A 98 -10.01 -4.29 9.60
C ARG A 98 -8.69 -3.86 8.96
N LEU A 99 -7.96 -4.79 8.34
CA LEU A 99 -6.74 -4.46 7.59
C LEU A 99 -7.07 -3.77 6.26
N GLN A 100 -8.12 -4.19 5.57
CA GLN A 100 -8.64 -3.46 4.40
C GLN A 100 -8.99 -2.01 4.77
N GLN A 101 -9.72 -1.83 5.88
CA GLN A 101 -10.07 -0.51 6.40
C GLN A 101 -8.82 0.31 6.76
N LEU A 102 -7.86 -0.28 7.47
CA LEU A 102 -6.64 0.37 7.90
C LEU A 102 -5.84 0.90 6.71
N PHE A 103 -5.49 0.02 5.77
CA PHE A 103 -4.68 0.39 4.62
C PHE A 103 -5.46 1.26 3.62
N GLY A 104 -6.79 1.15 3.60
CA GLY A 104 -7.66 2.04 2.84
C GLY A 104 -7.61 3.50 3.30
N ARG A 105 -7.23 3.77 4.55
CA ARG A 105 -7.07 5.16 5.04
C ARG A 105 -5.90 5.88 4.35
N TYR A 106 -4.85 5.16 3.96
CA TYR A 106 -3.70 5.78 3.28
C TYR A 106 -4.03 6.33 1.88
N ALA A 107 -5.15 5.92 1.28
CA ALA A 107 -5.69 6.53 0.05
C ALA A 107 -5.99 8.02 0.21
N THR A 108 -6.40 8.43 1.41
CA THR A 108 -6.88 9.80 1.66
C THR A 108 -5.75 10.83 1.71
N TYR A 109 -4.50 10.39 1.89
CA TYR A 109 -3.32 11.28 1.91
C TYR A 109 -2.96 11.88 0.55
N VAL A 110 -3.56 11.38 -0.55
CA VAL A 110 -3.27 11.84 -1.91
C VAL A 110 -4.38 12.67 -2.53
N GLY A 111 -5.36 13.11 -1.73
CA GLY A 111 -6.45 13.95 -2.21
C GLY A 111 -7.39 13.25 -3.21
N GLY A 112 -7.40 11.92 -3.24
CA GLY A 112 -8.32 11.12 -4.05
C GLY A 112 -9.38 10.46 -3.17
N MET A 113 -10.64 10.52 -3.60
CA MET A 113 -11.68 9.67 -3.03
C MET A 113 -11.32 8.21 -3.31
N PRO A 114 -11.45 7.28 -2.34
CA PRO A 114 -11.06 5.86 -2.51
C PRO A 114 -11.70 5.19 -3.73
N GLN A 115 -12.87 5.68 -4.15
CA GLN A 115 -13.65 5.18 -5.28
C GLN A 115 -13.11 5.62 -6.65
N THR A 116 -12.20 6.61 -6.70
CA THR A 116 -11.67 7.18 -7.96
C THR A 116 -10.15 7.30 -8.01
N ALA A 117 -9.47 7.02 -6.90
CA ALA A 117 -8.02 7.05 -6.77
C ALA A 117 -7.35 5.89 -7.53
N PRO A 118 -6.42 6.16 -8.49
CA PRO A 118 -5.59 5.12 -9.10
C PRO A 118 -4.79 4.35 -8.05
N ALA A 119 -4.69 3.03 -8.15
CA ALA A 119 -3.97 2.18 -7.18
C ALA A 119 -2.48 2.55 -7.00
N LEU A 120 -1.91 3.33 -7.92
CA LEU A 120 -0.62 4.03 -7.81
C LEU A 120 -0.47 4.88 -6.53
N LEU A 121 -1.57 5.27 -5.91
CA LEU A 121 -1.59 6.10 -4.71
C LEU A 121 -1.30 5.32 -3.41
N SER A 122 -1.24 3.98 -3.48
CA SER A 122 -0.78 3.11 -2.37
C SER A 122 0.67 3.35 -1.96
N LEU A 123 1.45 4.08 -2.78
CA LEU A 123 2.86 4.37 -2.56
C LEU A 123 3.15 5.35 -1.42
N ILE A 124 2.15 6.10 -0.98
CA ILE A 124 2.32 7.08 0.11
C ILE A 124 2.63 6.40 1.43
N TRP A 125 2.05 5.22 1.66
CA TRP A 125 2.39 4.39 2.83
C TRP A 125 3.90 4.11 2.91
N GLN A 126 4.54 3.83 1.77
CA GLN A 126 5.97 3.53 1.72
C GLN A 126 6.85 4.78 1.94
N ALA A 127 6.33 5.97 1.62
CA ALA A 127 7.02 7.24 1.93
C ALA A 127 6.97 7.57 3.43
N GLU A 128 5.85 7.28 4.12
CA GLU A 128 5.72 7.47 5.58
C GLU A 128 6.48 6.43 6.42
N ALA A 129 6.84 5.29 5.80
CA ALA A 129 7.59 4.22 6.46
C ALA A 129 9.12 4.40 6.45
N LYS A 130 9.64 5.50 5.88
CA LYS A 130 11.06 5.88 5.95
C LYS A 130 11.37 6.71 7.19
#